data_AF-A0A5D6XR42-F1
#
_entry.id   AF-A0A5D6XR42-F1
#
_cell.length_a   1.000
_cell.length_b   1.000
_cell.length_c   1.000
_cell.angle_alpha   90.00
_cell.angle_beta   90.00
_cell.angle_gamma   90.00
#
_symmetry.space_group_name_H-M   'P 1'
#
loop_
_entity.id
_entity.type
_entity.pdbx_description
1 polymer ?
#
loop_
_entity_poly.entity_id
_entity_poly.type
_entity_poly.pdbx_seq_one_letter_code
_entity_poly.pdbx_strand_id
1 'polypeptide(L)'
;MASSTYAPKNTLLGATNYDPRLKSHLKPQRFKLVESHLRIDSTLSQLSQLTTRSDLPDSRGFDTTASDIGGNLDAPLAESKFAPQNVNKVLRFQSFYVEPVDESNLEVVRLRKNMILLYLHDETFEIIEPRVQNSGIPQGTFLKRGRLSKPDGALYSAADLRLGMDFPIFGRSFKLYECDPFTREWYAGQGVDVGRAIALPKDEYTLTREQIARMCGGDHEHFYGKVRYPLKTYMEASLGNPNRSSLQSEKKRKFLANNRKVLSFHCEYDVRDRLFGDLMAYVLDYFLEDDTIEFKEVQTANSGRDPFPKLLRRGRVLKNWRESLTDEQDRGVEEPTGRESYYNEEDLYVGAVLRVFGKDMRIVDADPYTRAYYKMAWGQELAEPLATVLAKAVFTKPDPPAYNGYGTEEDSLGSCNSLCPKPPRKDFKKMAEFDRMLLRFSAKMISSRKEQQQRRFILTFFLTDDTVSIYEPEQRNSGVVNGKFLERGRYKRLDGAHYALADFVVGGEVVFSSHRFEIIDADEYTKKFLAS
;
A
#
# COMPACT_ATOMS: atom_id res chain seq x y z
N MET A 1 28.14 31.65 75.06
CA MET A 1 28.81 31.31 73.79
C MET A 1 27.76 30.93 72.76
N ALA A 2 27.59 31.72 71.70
CA ALA A 2 27.08 31.27 70.41
C ALA A 2 27.31 32.37 69.36
N SER A 3 28.47 32.27 68.73
CA SER A 3 28.88 32.73 67.40
C SER A 3 27.97 33.70 66.64
N SER A 4 28.47 34.92 66.44
CA SER A 4 28.02 35.82 65.38
C SER A 4 28.44 35.27 64.02
N THR A 5 27.48 35.02 63.13
CA THR A 5 27.75 34.80 61.70
C THR A 5 27.38 36.05 60.92
N TYR A 6 28.40 36.83 60.55
CA TYR A 6 28.27 37.92 59.60
C TYR A 6 28.19 37.34 58.19
N ALA A 7 27.02 37.41 57.56
CA ALA A 7 26.88 37.22 56.12
C ALA A 7 27.15 38.55 55.38
N PRO A 8 27.93 38.56 54.29
CA PRO A 8 28.27 39.79 53.57
C PRO A 8 27.03 40.41 52.91
N LYS A 9 26.90 41.73 53.08
CA LYS A 9 25.78 42.56 52.61
C LYS A 9 25.76 42.63 51.08
N ASN A 10 24.65 42.23 50.47
CA ASN A 10 24.38 42.45 49.05
C ASN A 10 24.05 43.95 48.83
N THR A 11 24.85 44.65 48.03
CA THR A 11 24.83 46.11 47.90
C THR A 11 23.79 46.66 46.92
N LEU A 12 23.01 45.79 46.25
CA LEU A 12 21.99 46.20 45.27
C LEU A 12 20.56 46.24 45.83
N LEU A 13 20.29 45.59 46.97
CA LEU A 13 18.98 45.58 47.61
C LEU A 13 19.15 46.09 49.05
N GLY A 14 18.82 47.37 49.25
CA GLY A 14 18.98 48.08 50.52
C GLY A 14 18.29 47.38 51.70
N ALA A 15 18.78 47.66 52.92
CA ALA A 15 18.34 47.05 54.17
C ALA A 15 16.85 47.34 54.46
N THR A 16 15.97 46.38 54.16
CA THR A 16 14.58 46.41 54.62
C THR A 16 14.41 45.46 55.79
N ASN A 17 13.98 46.00 56.95
CA ASN A 17 13.60 45.18 58.09
C ASN A 17 12.22 44.55 57.82
N TYR A 18 12.16 43.22 57.88
CA TYR A 18 10.92 42.46 57.78
C TYR A 18 10.06 42.72 59.04
N ASP A 19 8.86 43.29 58.88
CA ASP A 19 7.90 43.52 59.97
C ASP A 19 6.83 42.41 59.96
N PRO A 20 6.85 41.45 60.90
CA PRO A 20 6.01 40.26 60.87
C PRO A 20 4.59 40.51 61.43
N ARG A 21 3.95 41.64 61.10
CA ARG A 21 2.55 41.88 61.47
C ARG A 21 1.60 41.22 60.47
N LEU A 22 0.72 40.36 60.96
CA LEU A 22 -0.39 39.77 60.19
C LEU A 22 -1.38 40.87 59.77
N LYS A 23 -1.25 41.39 58.54
CA LYS A 23 -2.28 42.26 57.93
C LYS A 23 -3.35 41.40 57.26
N SER A 24 -4.61 41.80 57.37
CA SER A 24 -5.71 41.16 56.63
C SER A 24 -5.55 41.41 55.12
N HIS A 25 -5.39 40.34 54.33
CA HIS A 25 -5.13 40.40 52.89
C HIS A 25 -6.40 40.40 52.00
N LEU A 26 -7.57 40.71 52.56
CA LEU A 26 -8.81 40.83 51.77
C LEU A 26 -8.71 42.05 50.84
N LYS A 27 -8.58 41.81 49.53
CA LYS A 27 -8.55 42.87 48.50
C LYS A 27 -9.98 43.23 48.09
N PRO A 28 -10.41 44.50 48.13
CA PRO A 28 -11.67 44.91 47.52
C PRO A 28 -11.57 44.80 45.99
N GLN A 29 -12.60 44.28 45.34
CA GLN A 29 -12.65 44.16 43.88
C GLN A 29 -12.86 45.54 43.26
N ARG A 30 -11.80 46.10 42.66
CA ARG A 30 -11.79 47.44 42.04
C ARG A 30 -12.11 47.45 40.54
N PHE A 31 -12.06 46.30 39.89
CA PHE A 31 -12.24 46.16 38.45
C PHE A 31 -13.11 44.93 38.17
N LYS A 32 -14.05 45.08 37.24
CA LYS A 32 -14.89 43.99 36.75
C LYS A 32 -14.70 43.87 35.24
N LEU A 33 -14.52 42.64 34.78
CA LEU A 33 -14.49 42.32 33.36
C LEU A 33 -15.94 42.18 32.86
N VAL A 34 -16.29 42.89 31.79
CA VAL A 34 -17.62 42.75 31.17
C VAL A 34 -17.50 41.70 30.06
N GLU A 35 -18.09 40.52 30.28
CA GLU A 35 -17.87 39.30 29.49
C GLU A 35 -18.24 39.44 28.00
N SER A 36 -19.13 40.36 27.62
CA SER A 36 -19.53 40.51 26.21
C SER A 36 -18.45 41.09 25.31
N HIS A 37 -17.51 41.88 25.85
CA HIS A 37 -16.47 42.56 25.05
C HIS A 37 -15.06 42.44 25.61
N LEU A 38 -14.86 41.65 26.68
CA LEU A 38 -13.56 41.46 27.35
C LEU A 38 -12.88 42.79 27.76
N ARG A 39 -13.68 43.85 28.01
CA ARG A 39 -13.19 45.16 28.45
C ARG A 39 -13.26 45.30 29.97
N ILE A 40 -12.32 46.06 30.53
CA ILE A 40 -12.26 46.38 31.95
C ILE A 40 -13.18 47.57 32.22
N ASP A 41 -14.19 47.38 33.06
CA ASP A 41 -15.11 48.44 33.48
C ASP A 41 -14.58 49.10 34.76
N SER A 42 -14.27 50.39 34.67
CA SER A 42 -13.74 51.22 35.74
C SER A 42 -14.84 52.03 36.47
N THR A 43 -16.11 51.81 36.16
CA THR A 43 -17.22 52.62 36.71
C THR A 43 -17.68 52.22 38.13
N LEU A 44 -17.00 51.27 38.80
CA LEU A 44 -17.29 50.92 40.19
C LEU A 44 -16.90 52.07 41.14
N SER A 45 -17.84 52.98 41.39
CA SER A 45 -17.65 54.06 42.35
C SER A 45 -17.70 53.51 43.77
N GLN A 46 -16.55 53.28 44.37
CA GLN A 46 -16.44 53.46 45.80
C GLN A 46 -15.67 54.75 46.05
N LEU A 47 -16.42 55.81 46.32
CA LEU A 47 -15.87 57.05 46.85
C LEU A 47 -15.17 56.72 48.17
N SER A 48 -13.84 56.76 48.13
CA SER A 48 -13.03 56.78 49.34
C SER A 48 -13.43 58.01 50.16
N GLN A 49 -13.54 57.90 51.48
CA GLN A 49 -13.86 59.04 52.37
C GLN A 49 -12.76 60.13 52.42
N LEU A 50 -11.75 60.04 51.54
CA LEU A 50 -10.60 60.94 51.43
C LEU A 50 -10.51 61.68 50.07
N THR A 51 -11.55 61.63 49.22
CA THR A 51 -11.52 62.33 47.92
C THR A 51 -11.45 63.85 48.11
N THR A 52 -10.49 64.52 47.47
CA THR A 52 -10.30 65.98 47.54
C THR A 52 -10.82 66.67 46.28
N ARG A 53 -10.96 68.00 46.34
CA ARG A 53 -11.55 68.83 45.27
C ARG A 53 -10.82 68.78 43.91
N SER A 54 -9.60 68.22 43.87
CA SER A 54 -8.79 68.01 42.67
C SER A 54 -9.20 66.78 41.85
N ASP A 55 -10.00 65.87 42.44
CA ASP A 55 -10.42 64.63 41.80
C ASP A 55 -11.77 64.77 41.04
N LEU A 56 -12.31 66.00 40.97
CA LEU A 56 -13.50 66.34 40.19
C LEU A 56 -13.10 66.73 38.76
N PRO A 57 -13.80 66.24 37.72
CA PRO A 57 -13.46 66.54 36.33
C PRO A 57 -13.65 68.04 36.01
N ASP A 58 -12.63 68.65 35.38
CA ASP A 58 -12.60 70.07 35.02
C ASP A 58 -13.25 70.31 33.65
N SER A 59 -14.25 71.20 33.60
CA SER A 59 -15.07 71.51 32.41
C SER A 59 -14.34 72.18 31.24
N ARG A 60 -13.03 72.42 31.34
CA ARG A 60 -12.19 73.06 30.31
C ARG A 60 -11.09 72.15 29.75
N GLY A 61 -11.03 70.88 30.15
CA GLY A 61 -10.15 69.89 29.55
C GLY A 61 -10.67 69.38 28.21
N PHE A 62 -9.80 68.83 27.36
CA PHE A 62 -10.24 68.09 26.19
C PHE A 62 -11.02 66.85 26.63
N ASP A 63 -12.27 66.72 26.17
CA ASP A 63 -13.18 65.59 26.46
C ASP A 63 -12.77 64.27 25.76
N THR A 64 -11.48 64.03 25.59
CA THR A 64 -11.00 62.74 25.06
C THR A 64 -10.99 61.72 26.18
N THR A 65 -11.97 60.83 26.16
CA THR A 65 -12.02 59.67 27.05
C THR A 65 -11.07 58.59 26.54
N ALA A 66 -10.65 57.66 27.41
CA ALA A 66 -9.80 56.52 27.00
C ALA A 66 -10.47 55.65 25.91
N SER A 67 -11.79 55.75 25.74
CA SER A 67 -12.57 55.15 24.65
C SER A 67 -12.38 55.81 23.29
N ASP A 68 -11.96 57.08 23.24
CA ASP A 68 -11.79 57.84 21.99
C ASP A 68 -10.40 57.62 21.36
N ILE A 69 -9.44 57.13 22.15
CA ILE A 69 -8.13 56.73 21.67
C ILE A 69 -8.24 55.32 21.06
N GLY A 70 -8.40 55.27 19.73
CA GLY A 70 -8.48 54.03 18.95
C GLY A 70 -9.87 53.68 18.43
N GLY A 71 -10.86 54.57 18.53
CA GLY A 71 -12.16 54.43 17.87
C GLY A 71 -12.08 54.78 16.38
N ASN A 72 -12.72 53.98 15.52
CA ASN A 72 -12.92 54.35 14.12
C ASN A 72 -13.87 55.56 14.06
N LEU A 73 -13.39 56.68 13.53
CA LEU A 73 -14.22 57.84 13.22
C LEU A 73 -14.95 57.61 11.89
N ASP A 74 -16.28 57.58 11.90
CA ASP A 74 -17.13 57.38 10.72
C ASP A 74 -17.21 58.61 9.79
N ALA A 75 -16.49 59.70 10.08
CA ALA A 75 -16.43 60.90 9.25
C ALA A 75 -15.03 61.09 8.62
N PRO A 76 -14.93 61.41 7.32
CA PRO A 76 -13.63 61.63 6.67
C PRO A 76 -12.97 62.88 7.25
N LEU A 77 -11.86 62.69 7.97
CA LEU A 77 -11.05 63.79 8.49
C LEU A 77 -10.46 64.61 7.33
N ALA A 78 -10.66 65.93 7.35
CA ALA A 78 -10.02 66.84 6.42
C ALA A 78 -8.48 66.73 6.52
N GLU A 79 -7.80 66.75 5.38
CA GLU A 79 -6.36 66.47 5.29
C GLU A 79 -5.54 67.53 6.06
N SER A 80 -4.79 67.09 7.07
CA SER A 80 -3.96 67.96 7.90
C SER A 80 -2.71 68.40 7.14
N LYS A 81 -2.49 69.72 7.03
CA LYS A 81 -1.27 70.31 6.45
C LYS A 81 0.02 69.92 7.18
N PHE A 82 -0.08 69.51 8.45
CA PHE A 82 1.07 69.14 9.29
C PHE A 82 1.30 67.62 9.38
N ALA A 83 0.29 66.81 9.05
CA ALA A 83 0.37 65.35 9.04
C ALA A 83 -0.52 64.78 7.91
N PRO A 84 -0.10 64.88 6.63
CA PRO A 84 -0.89 64.33 5.53
C PRO A 84 -1.07 62.81 5.71
N GLN A 85 -2.18 62.27 5.24
CA GLN A 85 -2.54 60.85 5.49
C GLN A 85 -1.55 59.85 4.85
N ASN A 86 -0.68 60.32 3.95
CA ASN A 86 0.24 59.51 3.16
C ASN A 86 1.73 59.70 3.53
N VAL A 87 2.08 60.32 4.67
CA VAL A 87 3.49 60.61 5.05
C VAL A 87 4.40 59.38 4.99
N ASN A 88 3.89 58.21 5.38
CA ASN A 88 4.65 56.96 5.42
C ASN A 88 4.46 56.06 4.18
N LYS A 89 3.67 56.50 3.19
CA LYS A 89 3.38 55.69 2.00
C LYS A 89 4.35 56.06 0.88
N VAL A 90 5.12 55.06 0.43
CA VAL A 90 6.13 55.22 -0.63
C VAL A 90 5.87 54.17 -1.70
N LEU A 91 5.78 54.61 -2.95
CA LEU A 91 5.70 53.70 -4.08
C LEU A 91 7.10 53.27 -4.50
N ARG A 92 7.36 51.96 -4.47
CA ARG A 92 8.60 51.33 -4.88
C ARG A 92 8.47 50.59 -6.21
N PHE A 93 9.33 50.96 -7.16
CA PHE A 93 9.51 50.31 -8.45
C PHE A 93 10.94 49.81 -8.62
N GLN A 94 11.08 48.65 -9.25
CA GLN A 94 12.36 48.14 -9.71
C GLN A 94 12.55 48.52 -11.18
N SER A 95 13.74 49.00 -11.49
CA SER A 95 14.11 49.48 -12.80
C SER A 95 15.50 49.01 -13.19
N PHE A 96 15.80 49.05 -14.48
CA PHE A 96 17.17 48.92 -14.95
C PHE A 96 17.43 49.88 -16.10
N TYR A 97 18.71 50.22 -16.30
CA TYR A 97 19.16 50.86 -17.52
C TYR A 97 20.41 50.15 -18.03
N VAL A 98 20.65 50.25 -19.33
CA VAL A 98 21.81 49.66 -19.99
C VAL A 98 22.86 50.75 -20.18
N GLU A 99 24.08 50.47 -19.74
CA GLU A 99 25.25 51.35 -19.89
C GLU A 99 26.26 50.67 -20.83
N PRO A 100 26.65 51.31 -21.95
CA PRO A 100 27.70 50.79 -22.82
C PRO A 100 29.05 50.86 -22.10
N VAL A 101 29.89 49.84 -22.31
CA VAL A 101 31.22 49.73 -21.71
C VAL A 101 32.26 49.58 -22.81
N ASP A 102 33.20 50.51 -22.85
CA ASP A 102 34.30 50.47 -23.81
C ASP A 102 35.46 49.61 -23.25
N GLU A 103 36.10 48.83 -24.12
CA GLU A 103 37.38 48.14 -23.87
C GLU A 103 37.42 47.18 -22.66
N SER A 104 36.37 46.39 -22.45
CA SER A 104 36.34 45.32 -21.43
C SER A 104 36.39 43.92 -22.05
N ASN A 105 37.18 43.00 -21.47
CA ASN A 105 37.21 41.59 -21.86
C ASN A 105 36.02 40.78 -21.29
N LEU A 106 35.23 41.38 -20.38
CA LEU A 106 34.14 40.69 -19.69
C LEU A 106 32.76 41.00 -20.26
N GLU A 107 32.55 42.18 -20.83
CA GLU A 107 31.24 42.66 -21.29
C GLU A 107 31.39 43.85 -22.25
N VAL A 108 30.46 43.99 -23.20
CA VAL A 108 30.33 45.18 -24.07
C VAL A 108 29.26 46.15 -23.53
N VAL A 109 28.26 45.63 -22.84
CA VAL A 109 27.18 46.40 -22.21
C VAL A 109 26.93 45.84 -20.82
N ARG A 110 26.66 46.73 -19.85
CA ARG A 110 26.32 46.35 -18.48
C ARG A 110 24.93 46.78 -18.10
N LEU A 111 24.24 45.95 -17.34
CA LEU A 111 22.91 46.23 -16.84
C LEU A 111 22.97 46.73 -15.40
N ARG A 112 22.51 47.96 -15.17
CA ARG A 112 22.46 48.55 -13.82
C ARG A 112 21.03 48.57 -13.29
N LYS A 113 20.81 47.78 -12.24
CA LYS A 113 19.52 47.66 -11.55
C LYS A 113 19.39 48.82 -10.57
N ASN A 114 18.21 49.43 -10.49
CA ASN A 114 17.94 50.55 -9.60
C ASN A 114 16.53 50.43 -9.03
N MET A 115 16.38 50.86 -7.78
CA MET A 115 15.12 50.99 -7.08
C MET A 115 14.68 52.45 -7.13
N ILE A 116 13.51 52.71 -7.69
CA ILE A 116 12.89 54.04 -7.74
C ILE A 116 11.84 54.10 -6.64
N LEU A 117 11.98 55.08 -5.76
CA LEU A 117 11.07 55.37 -4.66
C LEU A 117 10.34 56.67 -4.95
N LEU A 118 9.01 56.64 -4.97
CA LEU A 118 8.15 57.81 -5.10
C LEU A 118 7.40 58.05 -3.78
N TYR A 119 7.66 59.17 -3.14
CA TYR A 119 7.04 59.56 -1.89
C TYR A 119 5.70 60.25 -2.17
N LEU A 120 4.60 59.64 -1.72
CA LEU A 120 3.25 60.09 -2.08
C LEU A 120 2.83 61.41 -1.42
N HIS A 121 3.46 61.82 -0.32
CA HIS A 121 3.06 63.04 0.39
C HIS A 121 3.56 64.33 -0.27
N ASP A 122 4.65 64.29 -1.04
CA ASP A 122 5.26 65.47 -1.66
C ASP A 122 5.60 65.31 -3.15
N GLU A 123 5.25 64.15 -3.73
CA GLU A 123 5.52 63.74 -5.11
C GLU A 123 7.00 63.85 -5.48
N THR A 124 7.89 63.47 -4.54
CA THR A 124 9.34 63.43 -4.78
C THR A 124 9.81 62.02 -5.09
N PHE A 125 10.88 61.95 -5.87
CA PHE A 125 11.51 60.71 -6.30
C PHE A 125 12.91 60.58 -5.72
N GLU A 126 13.29 59.36 -5.39
CA GLU A 126 14.64 58.96 -5.01
C GLU A 126 15.02 57.70 -5.79
N ILE A 127 16.25 57.62 -6.29
CA ILE A 127 16.74 56.45 -7.02
C ILE A 127 17.94 55.88 -6.28
N ILE A 128 17.86 54.59 -5.97
CA ILE A 128 18.88 53.87 -5.20
C ILE A 128 19.33 52.66 -6.01
N GLU A 129 20.63 52.57 -6.25
CA GLU A 129 21.24 51.37 -6.80
C GLU A 129 21.54 50.39 -5.66
N PRO A 130 20.94 49.19 -5.67
CA PRO A 130 21.21 48.19 -4.65
C PRO A 130 22.68 47.76 -4.71
N ARG A 131 23.29 47.56 -3.54
CA ARG A 131 24.68 47.11 -3.45
C ARG A 131 24.79 45.63 -3.81
N VAL A 132 25.57 45.32 -4.85
CA VAL A 132 25.86 43.97 -5.33
C VAL A 132 27.31 43.62 -4.98
N GLN A 133 27.50 42.50 -4.27
CA GLN A 133 28.83 42.02 -3.91
C GLN A 133 29.68 41.82 -5.17
N ASN A 134 30.97 42.18 -5.09
CA ASN A 134 31.95 42.03 -6.17
C ASN A 134 31.62 42.76 -7.49
N SER A 135 30.71 43.75 -7.48
CA SER A 135 30.41 44.56 -8.69
C SER A 135 31.55 45.50 -9.09
N GLY A 136 32.35 45.98 -8.14
CA GLY A 136 33.50 46.86 -8.41
C GLY A 136 33.17 48.31 -8.76
N ILE A 137 31.89 48.65 -8.89
CA ILE A 137 31.40 50.00 -9.20
C ILE A 137 30.90 50.68 -7.90
N PRO A 138 31.05 52.01 -7.72
CA PRO A 138 30.41 52.71 -6.61
C PRO A 138 28.88 52.59 -6.70
N GLN A 139 28.27 52.04 -5.65
CA GLN A 139 26.83 51.76 -5.54
C GLN A 139 26.21 52.43 -4.31
N GLY A 140 24.90 52.70 -4.36
CA GLY A 140 24.14 53.36 -3.29
C GLY A 140 23.13 54.35 -3.85
N THR A 141 22.97 55.51 -3.20
CA THR A 141 22.04 56.55 -3.68
C THR A 141 22.49 57.06 -5.05
N PHE A 142 21.71 56.74 -6.08
CA PHE A 142 21.96 57.13 -7.47
C PHE A 142 21.44 58.53 -7.76
N LEU A 143 20.26 58.86 -7.22
CA LEU A 143 19.65 60.19 -7.28
C LEU A 143 19.04 60.52 -5.92
N LYS A 144 19.44 61.66 -5.34
CA LYS A 144 18.89 62.16 -4.09
C LYS A 144 17.42 62.55 -4.26
N ARG A 145 16.66 62.46 -3.17
CA ARG A 145 15.24 62.80 -3.13
C ARG A 145 14.96 64.21 -3.68
N GLY A 146 14.11 64.30 -4.69
CA GLY A 146 13.72 65.58 -5.31
C GLY A 146 12.57 65.42 -6.30
N ARG A 147 12.00 66.55 -6.74
CA ARG A 147 10.97 66.54 -7.80
C ARG A 147 11.62 66.36 -9.16
N LEU A 148 11.04 65.50 -9.99
CA LEU A 148 11.58 65.19 -11.32
C LEU A 148 10.67 65.75 -12.40
N SER A 149 11.28 66.36 -13.41
CA SER A 149 10.61 66.85 -14.61
C SER A 149 10.76 65.87 -15.76
N LYS A 150 9.68 65.72 -16.53
CA LYS A 150 9.64 65.08 -17.85
C LYS A 150 10.53 65.86 -18.82
N PRO A 151 10.93 65.24 -19.95
CA PRO A 151 11.62 65.95 -21.04
C PRO A 151 10.89 67.21 -21.52
N ASP A 152 9.55 67.19 -21.46
CA ASP A 152 8.68 68.31 -21.88
C ASP A 152 8.54 69.42 -20.82
N GLY A 153 9.23 69.30 -19.67
CA GLY A 153 9.23 70.29 -18.58
C GLY A 153 8.11 70.14 -17.53
N ALA A 154 7.10 69.30 -17.78
CA ALA A 154 6.07 68.96 -16.78
C ALA A 154 6.63 68.05 -15.67
N LEU A 155 6.07 68.10 -14.46
CA LEU A 155 6.51 67.23 -13.35
C LEU A 155 5.97 65.80 -13.52
N TYR A 156 6.75 64.80 -13.09
CA TYR A 156 6.27 63.43 -12.97
C TYR A 156 5.38 63.27 -11.74
N SER A 157 4.26 62.55 -11.88
CA SER A 157 3.37 62.15 -10.79
C SER A 157 3.18 60.63 -10.75
N ALA A 158 2.56 60.12 -9.68
CA ALA A 158 2.20 58.71 -9.53
C ALA A 158 1.33 58.22 -10.71
N ALA A 159 0.49 59.09 -11.29
CA ALA A 159 -0.35 58.73 -12.43
C ALA A 159 0.43 58.34 -13.69
N ASP A 160 1.70 58.77 -13.82
CA ASP A 160 2.51 58.54 -15.02
C ASP A 160 3.24 57.19 -15.01
N LEU A 161 3.54 56.61 -13.84
CA LEU A 161 4.41 55.43 -13.76
C LEU A 161 3.63 54.14 -14.06
N ARG A 162 4.10 53.33 -15.01
CA ARG A 162 3.59 52.00 -15.33
C ARG A 162 4.73 51.02 -15.61
N LEU A 163 4.50 49.73 -15.38
CA LEU A 163 5.48 48.70 -15.75
C LEU A 163 5.62 48.64 -17.27
N GLY A 164 6.86 48.56 -17.74
CA GLY A 164 7.23 48.61 -19.16
C GLY A 164 7.44 50.00 -19.73
N MET A 165 7.12 51.06 -18.97
CA MET A 165 7.47 52.43 -19.35
C MET A 165 8.99 52.63 -19.29
N ASP A 166 9.49 53.32 -20.31
CA ASP A 166 10.82 53.93 -20.31
C ASP A 166 10.71 55.29 -19.59
N PHE A 167 11.43 55.44 -18.48
CA PHE A 167 11.38 56.58 -17.58
C PHE A 167 12.63 57.47 -17.79
N PRO A 168 12.57 58.48 -18.69
CA PRO A 168 13.71 59.33 -19.00
C PRO A 168 13.92 60.39 -17.92
N ILE A 169 15.12 60.40 -17.33
CA ILE A 169 15.55 61.38 -16.33
C ILE A 169 17.04 61.72 -16.54
N PHE A 170 17.38 63.01 -16.56
CA PHE A 170 18.77 63.50 -16.65
C PHE A 170 19.62 62.82 -17.72
N GLY A 171 19.04 62.60 -18.91
CA GLY A 171 19.74 61.99 -20.06
C GLY A 171 19.88 60.47 -20.00
N ARG A 172 19.29 59.79 -19.02
CA ARG A 172 19.23 58.32 -18.91
C ARG A 172 17.78 57.83 -18.97
N SER A 173 17.57 56.65 -19.55
CA SER A 173 16.25 56.02 -19.64
C SER A 173 16.19 54.77 -18.76
N PHE A 174 15.35 54.80 -17.72
CA PHE A 174 15.16 53.69 -16.79
C PHE A 174 13.93 52.87 -17.20
N LYS A 175 14.11 51.57 -17.45
CA LYS A 175 12.98 50.70 -17.77
C LYS A 175 12.40 50.10 -16.50
N LEU A 176 11.14 50.40 -16.22
CA LEU A 176 10.42 49.83 -15.06
C LEU A 176 10.01 48.39 -15.36
N TYR A 177 10.50 47.43 -14.58
CA TYR A 177 10.27 46.00 -14.87
C TYR A 177 9.46 45.28 -13.78
N GLU A 178 9.50 45.75 -12.53
CA GLU A 178 8.77 45.14 -11.41
C GLU A 178 8.33 46.21 -10.40
N CYS A 179 7.27 45.94 -9.66
CA CYS A 179 6.76 46.83 -8.61
C CYS A 179 6.47 46.03 -7.33
N ASP A 180 6.59 46.69 -6.18
CA ASP A 180 6.33 46.10 -4.87
C ASP A 180 4.85 45.69 -4.70
N PRO A 181 4.49 44.69 -3.87
CA PRO A 181 3.09 44.34 -3.62
C PRO A 181 2.25 45.53 -3.13
N PHE A 182 2.83 46.37 -2.25
CA PHE A 182 2.16 47.57 -1.76
C PHE A 182 1.80 48.56 -2.89
N THR A 183 2.69 48.75 -3.87
CA THR A 183 2.40 49.67 -4.98
C THR A 183 1.32 49.11 -5.87
N ARG A 184 1.36 47.81 -6.16
CA ARG A 184 0.32 47.13 -6.93
C ARG A 184 -1.06 47.28 -6.29
N GLU A 185 -1.16 47.11 -4.99
CA GLU A 185 -2.40 47.32 -4.23
C GLU A 185 -2.86 48.77 -4.23
N TRP A 186 -1.93 49.73 -4.08
CA TRP A 186 -2.27 51.16 -4.09
C TRP A 186 -2.87 51.60 -5.42
N TYR A 187 -2.28 51.21 -6.55
CA TYR A 187 -2.82 51.52 -7.87
C TYR A 187 -4.14 50.79 -8.14
N ALA A 188 -4.29 49.53 -7.70
CA ALA A 188 -5.56 48.82 -7.77
C ALA A 188 -6.67 49.54 -6.99
N GLY A 189 -6.34 50.11 -5.82
CA GLY A 189 -7.25 50.95 -5.04
C GLY A 189 -7.64 52.27 -5.73
N GLN A 190 -6.81 52.77 -6.65
CA GLN A 190 -7.11 53.92 -7.52
C GLN A 190 -7.80 53.52 -8.83
N GLY A 191 -8.11 52.23 -9.03
CA GLY A 191 -8.73 51.72 -10.25
C GLY A 191 -7.80 51.70 -11.47
N VAL A 192 -6.48 51.77 -11.26
CA VAL A 192 -5.47 51.84 -12.32
C VAL A 192 -4.66 50.55 -12.34
N ASP A 193 -4.56 49.88 -13.49
CA ASP A 193 -3.65 48.74 -13.65
C ASP A 193 -2.22 49.24 -13.92
N VAL A 194 -1.28 48.72 -13.13
CA VAL A 194 0.16 49.03 -13.19
C VAL A 194 0.86 48.24 -14.29
N GLY A 195 0.29 47.12 -14.71
CA GLY A 195 0.84 46.21 -15.71
C GLY A 195 1.50 44.95 -15.12
N ARG A 196 2.10 44.15 -16.02
CA ARG A 196 2.77 42.88 -15.70
C ARG A 196 4.27 43.07 -15.54
N ALA A 197 4.88 42.24 -14.68
CA ALA A 197 6.33 42.24 -14.51
C ALA A 197 7.03 41.79 -15.80
N ILE A 198 8.14 42.44 -16.12
CA ILE A 198 8.97 42.15 -17.29
C ILE A 198 10.21 41.40 -16.81
N ALA A 199 10.56 40.32 -17.49
CA ALA A 199 11.78 39.59 -17.19
C ALA A 199 13.01 40.47 -17.45
N LEU A 200 13.90 40.54 -16.47
CA LEU A 200 15.19 41.21 -16.61
C LEU A 200 16.01 40.52 -17.72
N PRO A 201 16.54 41.26 -18.70
CA PRO A 201 17.48 40.69 -19.64
C PRO A 201 18.77 40.31 -18.89
N LYS A 202 19.37 39.18 -19.28
CA LYS A 202 20.66 38.74 -18.72
C LYS A 202 21.78 39.31 -19.58
N ASP A 203 22.71 40.05 -18.98
CA ASP A 203 23.93 40.51 -19.64
C ASP A 203 25.04 39.45 -19.54
N GLU A 204 26.07 39.60 -20.39
CA GLU A 204 27.20 38.68 -20.48
C GLU A 204 27.94 38.57 -19.12
N TYR A 205 28.03 39.69 -18.40
CA TYR A 205 28.62 39.74 -17.08
C TYR A 205 27.83 38.95 -16.04
N THR A 206 26.49 39.07 -16.00
CA THR A 206 25.67 38.28 -15.07
C THR A 206 25.77 36.79 -15.38
N LEU A 207 25.77 36.40 -16.66
CA LEU A 207 25.91 34.99 -17.06
C LEU A 207 27.26 34.39 -16.65
N THR A 208 28.36 35.10 -16.91
CA THR A 208 29.71 34.65 -16.54
C THR A 208 29.88 34.59 -15.03
N ARG A 209 29.35 35.57 -14.28
CA ARG A 209 29.37 35.56 -12.81
C ARG A 209 28.52 34.46 -12.21
N GLU A 210 27.34 34.21 -12.74
CA GLU A 210 26.51 33.06 -12.35
C GLU A 210 27.32 31.77 -12.54
N GLN A 211 27.93 31.54 -13.71
CA GLN A 211 28.74 30.33 -13.97
C GLN A 211 29.94 30.20 -13.02
N ILE A 212 30.67 31.28 -12.77
CA ILE A 212 31.81 31.25 -11.83
C ILE A 212 31.33 30.95 -10.41
N ALA A 213 30.24 31.58 -9.97
CA ALA A 213 29.63 31.26 -8.68
C ALA A 213 29.21 29.79 -8.61
N ARG A 214 28.61 29.24 -9.67
CA ARG A 214 28.28 27.80 -9.77
C ARG A 214 29.51 26.90 -9.70
N MET A 215 30.68 27.31 -10.19
CA MET A 215 31.89 26.49 -10.08
C MET A 215 32.60 26.62 -8.73
N CYS A 216 32.44 27.76 -8.04
CA CYS A 216 33.19 28.10 -6.83
C CYS A 216 32.44 27.85 -5.51
N GLY A 217 31.31 27.13 -5.52
CA GLY A 217 30.60 26.81 -4.28
C GLY A 217 29.29 27.57 -4.05
N GLY A 218 28.83 28.36 -5.01
CA GLY A 218 27.66 29.24 -4.86
C GLY A 218 26.30 28.52 -4.89
N ASP A 219 26.22 27.34 -5.51
CA ASP A 219 24.96 26.60 -5.59
C ASP A 219 24.82 25.64 -4.41
N HIS A 220 23.98 25.97 -3.44
CA HIS A 220 23.78 25.13 -2.25
C HIS A 220 23.30 23.71 -2.58
N GLU A 221 22.67 23.51 -3.74
CA GLU A 221 22.20 22.20 -4.21
C GLU A 221 23.28 21.37 -4.90
N HIS A 222 24.37 22.01 -5.36
CA HIS A 222 25.44 21.31 -6.07
C HIS A 222 26.48 20.74 -5.09
N PHE A 223 26.83 19.46 -5.27
CA PHE A 223 27.85 18.83 -4.43
C PHE A 223 29.26 19.24 -4.85
N TYR A 224 29.86 20.18 -4.12
CA TYR A 224 31.25 20.62 -4.32
C TYR A 224 32.29 19.74 -3.62
N GLY A 225 31.89 18.61 -3.06
CA GLY A 225 32.83 17.70 -2.41
C GLY A 225 33.77 17.04 -3.42
N LYS A 226 34.97 16.67 -2.98
CA LYS A 226 35.94 15.95 -3.82
C LYS A 226 35.37 14.58 -4.21
N VAL A 227 34.97 14.42 -5.47
CA VAL A 227 34.69 13.10 -6.06
C VAL A 227 36.00 12.31 -6.01
N ARG A 228 35.97 11.14 -5.37
CA ARG A 228 37.16 10.29 -5.25
C ARG A 228 37.38 9.56 -6.57
N TYR A 229 38.44 9.95 -7.29
CA TYR A 229 38.87 9.21 -8.48
C TYR A 229 39.34 7.79 -8.15
N PRO A 230 39.15 6.81 -9.07
CA PRO A 230 39.61 5.43 -8.88
C PRO A 230 41.09 5.33 -8.48
N LEU A 231 41.96 6.15 -9.07
CA LEU A 231 43.39 6.20 -8.76
C LEU A 231 43.67 6.55 -7.29
N LYS A 232 42.88 7.45 -6.69
CA LYS A 232 43.03 7.81 -5.27
C LYS A 232 42.68 6.63 -4.37
N THR A 233 41.69 5.83 -4.76
CA THR A 233 41.33 4.59 -4.04
C THR A 233 42.47 3.59 -4.09
N TYR A 234 43.13 3.44 -5.24
CA TYR A 234 44.33 2.61 -5.37
C TYR A 234 45.47 3.11 -4.47
N MET A 235 45.81 4.40 -4.52
CA MET A 235 46.87 4.99 -3.71
C MET A 235 46.61 4.83 -2.20
N GLU A 236 45.38 5.04 -1.73
CA GLU A 236 45.01 4.83 -0.32
C GLU A 236 45.13 3.34 0.09
N ALA A 237 44.78 2.40 -0.80
CA ALA A 237 44.94 0.97 -0.56
C ALA A 237 46.43 0.57 -0.49
N SER A 238 47.28 1.10 -1.38
CA SER A 238 48.73 0.87 -1.35
C SER A 238 49.37 1.41 -0.07
N LEU A 239 48.82 2.47 0.50
CA LEU A 239 49.24 3.04 1.79
C LEU A 239 48.67 2.30 3.01
N GLY A 240 47.94 1.20 2.80
CA GLY A 240 47.45 0.33 3.88
C GLY A 240 46.16 0.82 4.53
N ASN A 241 45.36 1.68 3.88
CA ASN A 241 44.03 2.03 4.38
C ASN A 241 43.05 0.85 4.15
N PRO A 242 42.55 0.19 5.22
CA PRO A 242 41.62 -0.93 5.07
C PRO A 242 40.20 -0.49 4.69
N ASN A 243 39.85 0.78 4.93
CA ASN A 243 38.52 1.31 4.68
C ASN A 243 38.37 1.66 3.18
N ARG A 244 37.87 0.70 2.40
CA ARG A 244 37.52 0.91 0.99
C ARG A 244 36.30 1.84 0.89
N SER A 245 36.50 3.04 0.35
CA SER A 245 35.50 3.84 -0.41
C SER A 245 34.09 4.10 0.21
N SER A 246 33.33 5.00 -0.42
CA SER A 246 31.91 5.22 -0.10
C SER A 246 31.08 3.92 -0.18
N LEU A 247 31.47 3.01 -1.08
CA LEU A 247 30.79 1.73 -1.33
C LEU A 247 30.82 0.79 -0.11
N GLN A 248 31.87 0.76 0.72
CA GLN A 248 31.78 -0.05 1.97
C GLN A 248 30.93 0.61 3.05
N SER A 249 30.84 1.94 3.08
CA SER A 249 29.94 2.65 3.98
C SER A 249 28.48 2.36 3.63
N GLU A 250 28.15 2.38 2.33
CA GLU A 250 26.84 1.97 1.83
C GLU A 250 26.55 0.48 2.04
N LYS A 251 27.53 -0.40 1.77
CA LYS A 251 27.38 -1.84 2.02
C LYS A 251 27.13 -2.12 3.51
N LYS A 252 27.86 -1.46 4.40
CA LYS A 252 27.66 -1.56 5.86
C LYS A 252 26.29 -1.02 6.26
N ARG A 253 25.87 0.12 5.71
CA ARG A 253 24.53 0.70 5.95
C ARG A 253 23.43 -0.25 5.53
N LYS A 254 23.51 -0.82 4.33
CA LYS A 254 22.55 -1.78 3.78
C LYS A 254 22.52 -3.07 4.61
N PHE A 255 23.68 -3.59 4.97
CA PHE A 255 23.82 -4.73 5.88
C PHE A 255 23.12 -4.47 7.22
N LEU A 256 23.39 -3.33 7.87
CA LEU A 256 22.78 -3.03 9.18
C LEU A 256 21.25 -2.88 9.10
N ALA A 257 20.72 -2.31 8.01
CA ALA A 257 19.27 -2.13 7.83
C ALA A 257 18.52 -3.45 7.51
N ASN A 258 19.19 -4.36 6.80
CA ASN A 258 18.56 -5.54 6.19
C ASN A 258 19.15 -6.88 6.64
N ASN A 259 19.97 -6.89 7.68
CA ASN A 259 20.57 -8.11 8.23
C ASN A 259 19.48 -9.16 8.50
N ARG A 260 19.72 -10.40 8.05
CA ARG A 260 18.80 -11.56 8.17
C ARG A 260 17.44 -11.40 7.49
N LYS A 261 17.26 -10.39 6.63
CA LYS A 261 16.06 -10.27 5.80
C LYS A 261 16.33 -10.92 4.44
N VAL A 262 15.62 -12.01 4.16
CA VAL A 262 15.77 -12.80 2.93
C VAL A 262 14.40 -12.90 2.27
N LEU A 263 14.34 -12.59 0.97
CA LEU A 263 13.15 -12.83 0.16
C LEU A 263 13.30 -14.21 -0.46
N SER A 264 12.42 -15.14 -0.09
CA SER A 264 12.42 -16.49 -0.61
C SER A 264 11.30 -16.69 -1.62
N PHE A 265 11.63 -17.34 -2.73
CA PHE A 265 10.75 -17.63 -3.84
C PHE A 265 10.87 -19.10 -4.25
N HIS A 266 9.75 -19.70 -4.64
CA HIS A 266 9.75 -21.01 -5.28
C HIS A 266 9.85 -20.80 -6.79
N CYS A 267 10.80 -21.51 -7.38
CA CYS A 267 11.07 -21.47 -8.80
C CYS A 267 10.94 -22.86 -9.39
N GLU A 268 10.54 -22.94 -10.65
CA GLU A 268 10.59 -24.18 -11.42
C GLU A 268 11.41 -23.98 -12.69
N TYR A 269 12.06 -25.06 -13.09
CA TYR A 269 12.81 -25.16 -14.33
C TYR A 269 12.18 -26.25 -15.16
N ASP A 270 11.39 -25.84 -16.16
CA ASP A 270 10.71 -26.75 -17.07
C ASP A 270 11.55 -26.95 -18.32
N VAL A 271 12.14 -28.14 -18.46
CA VAL A 271 12.89 -28.54 -19.66
C VAL A 271 12.35 -29.81 -20.28
N ARG A 272 11.08 -30.15 -20.03
CA ARG A 272 10.42 -31.35 -20.59
C ARG A 272 10.37 -31.36 -22.11
N ASP A 273 10.66 -30.25 -22.76
CA ASP A 273 10.85 -30.12 -24.21
C ASP A 273 12.11 -30.84 -24.73
N ARG A 274 13.11 -31.06 -23.86
CA ARG A 274 14.37 -31.74 -24.20
C ARG A 274 14.24 -33.25 -24.04
N LEU A 275 15.03 -34.00 -24.81
CA LEU A 275 15.01 -35.47 -24.87
C LEU A 275 15.08 -36.19 -23.51
N PHE A 276 15.78 -35.61 -22.53
CA PHE A 276 15.93 -36.15 -21.17
C PHE A 276 15.54 -35.13 -20.10
N GLY A 277 14.74 -34.13 -20.46
CA GLY A 277 14.39 -33.07 -19.54
C GLY A 277 13.20 -33.43 -18.65
N ASP A 278 13.25 -32.91 -17.43
CA ASP A 278 12.23 -33.04 -16.40
C ASP A 278 11.80 -31.65 -15.90
N LEU A 279 10.77 -31.64 -15.07
CA LEU A 279 10.36 -30.46 -14.32
C LEU A 279 11.08 -30.48 -12.97
N MET A 280 11.96 -29.50 -12.75
CA MET A 280 12.72 -29.38 -11.51
C MET A 280 12.23 -28.23 -10.66
N ALA A 281 12.21 -28.42 -9.33
CA ALA A 281 11.85 -27.39 -8.37
C ALA A 281 13.09 -26.84 -7.66
N TYR A 282 13.14 -25.51 -7.54
CA TYR A 282 14.22 -24.77 -6.90
C TYR A 282 13.65 -23.75 -5.92
N VAL A 283 14.45 -23.36 -4.92
CA VAL A 283 14.18 -22.21 -4.06
C VAL A 283 15.22 -21.15 -4.37
N LEU A 284 14.75 -19.93 -4.65
CA LEU A 284 15.56 -18.74 -4.85
C LEU A 284 15.49 -17.88 -3.59
N ASP A 285 16.65 -17.66 -2.97
CA ASP A 285 16.79 -16.77 -1.83
C ASP A 285 17.54 -15.50 -2.25
N TYR A 286 16.88 -14.35 -2.10
CA TYR A 286 17.44 -13.02 -2.34
C TYR A 286 17.76 -12.33 -1.02
N PHE A 287 19.03 -11.96 -0.82
CA PHE A 287 19.51 -11.36 0.42
C PHE A 287 19.51 -9.83 0.31
N LEU A 288 18.61 -9.18 1.06
CA LEU A 288 18.44 -7.72 1.06
C LEU A 288 19.65 -6.95 1.63
N GLU A 289 20.57 -7.64 2.29
CA GLU A 289 21.78 -7.04 2.89
C GLU A 289 22.88 -6.75 1.86
N ASP A 290 22.94 -7.49 0.76
CA ASP A 290 24.03 -7.39 -0.23
C ASP A 290 23.63 -7.67 -1.70
N ASP A 291 22.33 -7.77 -1.98
CA ASP A 291 21.76 -8.00 -3.33
C ASP A 291 22.28 -9.27 -3.99
N THR A 292 22.54 -10.29 -3.18
CA THR A 292 22.97 -11.60 -3.66
C THR A 292 21.80 -12.55 -3.77
N ILE A 293 21.90 -13.48 -4.71
CA ILE A 293 20.94 -14.54 -4.96
C ILE A 293 21.62 -15.89 -4.72
N GLU A 294 20.89 -16.82 -4.12
CA GLU A 294 21.26 -18.22 -3.97
C GLU A 294 20.15 -19.11 -4.52
N PHE A 295 20.51 -20.18 -5.25
CA PHE A 295 19.56 -21.19 -5.72
C PHE A 295 19.80 -22.53 -5.02
N LYS A 296 18.76 -23.05 -4.37
CA LYS A 296 18.75 -24.35 -3.71
C LYS A 296 17.86 -25.31 -4.48
N GLU A 297 18.32 -26.54 -4.65
CA GLU A 297 17.52 -27.58 -5.31
C GLU A 297 16.58 -28.23 -4.28
N VAL A 298 15.30 -28.34 -4.63
CA VAL A 298 14.31 -29.03 -3.79
C VAL A 298 14.39 -30.53 -4.08
N GLN A 299 15.03 -31.26 -3.18
CA GLN A 299 15.20 -32.71 -3.31
C GLN A 299 13.87 -33.44 -3.03
N THR A 300 13.50 -34.36 -3.91
CA THR A 300 12.34 -35.22 -3.75
C THR A 300 12.76 -36.63 -3.34
N ALA A 301 11.95 -37.28 -2.49
CA ALA A 301 12.26 -38.63 -2.04
C ALA A 301 12.24 -39.62 -3.21
N ASN A 302 13.18 -40.56 -3.22
CA ASN A 302 13.39 -41.53 -4.30
C ASN A 302 13.66 -40.88 -5.67
N SER A 303 14.22 -39.67 -5.69
CA SER A 303 14.77 -39.06 -6.91
C SER A 303 16.02 -39.82 -7.36
N GLY A 304 16.19 -39.98 -8.68
CA GLY A 304 17.40 -40.55 -9.28
C GLY A 304 18.58 -39.57 -9.37
N ARG A 305 18.41 -38.34 -8.87
CA ARG A 305 19.42 -37.28 -8.88
C ARG A 305 20.30 -37.38 -7.62
N ASP A 306 21.60 -37.14 -7.80
CA ASP A 306 22.55 -37.05 -6.68
C ASP A 306 22.18 -35.84 -5.79
N PRO A 307 22.09 -35.99 -4.46
CA PRO A 307 21.68 -34.92 -3.56
C PRO A 307 22.72 -33.78 -3.48
N PHE A 308 22.63 -32.83 -4.41
CA PHE A 308 23.32 -31.54 -4.30
C PHE A 308 22.41 -30.50 -3.64
N PRO A 309 22.85 -29.85 -2.54
CA PRO A 309 22.01 -28.91 -1.80
C PRO A 309 21.85 -27.55 -2.51
N LYS A 310 22.80 -27.16 -3.36
CA LYS A 310 22.83 -25.85 -4.03
C LYS A 310 23.05 -26.03 -5.52
N LEU A 311 22.25 -25.36 -6.33
CA LEU A 311 22.50 -25.21 -7.75
C LEU A 311 23.50 -24.07 -8.00
N LEU A 312 23.31 -22.94 -7.31
CA LEU A 312 24.13 -21.75 -7.45
C LEU A 312 24.55 -21.23 -6.07
N ARG A 313 25.86 -21.01 -5.88
CA ARG A 313 26.38 -20.37 -4.68
C ARG A 313 25.85 -18.94 -4.56
N ARG A 314 25.68 -18.46 -3.33
CA ARG A 314 25.32 -17.06 -3.04
C ARG A 314 26.26 -16.10 -3.77
N GLY A 315 25.69 -15.24 -4.61
CA GLY A 315 26.41 -14.24 -5.39
C GLY A 315 25.48 -13.29 -6.13
N ARG A 316 25.99 -12.18 -6.64
CA ARG A 316 25.19 -11.27 -7.47
C ARG A 316 25.05 -11.88 -8.86
N VAL A 317 23.82 -11.97 -9.37
CA VAL A 317 23.52 -12.60 -10.66
C VAL A 317 23.27 -11.52 -11.70
N LEU A 318 24.00 -11.61 -12.81
CA LEU A 318 23.88 -10.69 -13.95
C LEU A 318 22.68 -11.04 -14.82
N LYS A 319 21.97 -10.02 -15.31
CA LYS A 319 20.91 -10.17 -16.30
C LYS A 319 21.47 -10.66 -17.64
N ASN A 320 22.50 -9.96 -18.14
CA ASN A 320 23.19 -10.26 -19.39
C ASN A 320 24.58 -10.84 -19.15
N TRP A 321 24.63 -12.06 -18.59
CA TRP A 321 25.91 -12.69 -18.23
C TRP A 321 26.88 -12.91 -19.41
N ARG A 322 26.37 -12.99 -20.65
CA ARG A 322 27.21 -13.22 -21.85
C ARG A 322 28.03 -12.00 -22.25
N GLU A 323 27.48 -10.80 -22.12
CA GLU A 323 28.13 -9.54 -22.50
C GLU A 323 29.19 -9.14 -21.46
N SER A 324 28.94 -9.47 -20.19
CA SER A 324 29.87 -9.18 -19.10
C SER A 324 30.99 -10.22 -18.94
N LEU A 325 30.95 -11.35 -19.65
CA LEU A 325 32.00 -12.38 -19.55
C LEU A 325 33.29 -11.99 -20.30
N THR A 326 33.17 -11.09 -21.28
CA THR A 326 34.29 -10.49 -22.02
C THR A 326 34.93 -9.32 -21.27
N ASP A 327 34.33 -8.90 -20.17
CA ASP A 327 34.78 -7.74 -19.43
C ASP A 327 35.95 -8.17 -18.53
N GLU A 328 37.11 -7.55 -18.72
CA GLU A 328 38.36 -7.82 -18.01
C GLU A 328 38.30 -7.35 -16.53
N GLN A 329 37.15 -7.51 -15.88
CA GLN A 329 36.82 -7.01 -14.54
C GLN A 329 37.69 -7.61 -13.43
N ASP A 330 38.34 -8.75 -13.67
CA ASP A 330 39.36 -9.30 -12.76
C ASP A 330 40.65 -8.45 -12.71
N ARG A 331 40.85 -7.50 -13.65
CA ARG A 331 41.99 -6.58 -13.63
C ARG A 331 41.83 -5.38 -12.69
N GLY A 332 40.62 -5.13 -12.17
CA GLY A 332 40.37 -4.10 -11.14
C GLY A 332 40.63 -2.66 -11.55
N VAL A 333 40.68 -2.37 -12.87
CA VAL A 333 40.93 -1.03 -13.43
C VAL A 333 39.64 -0.28 -13.80
N GLU A 334 38.55 -1.00 -14.06
CA GLU A 334 37.30 -0.40 -14.56
C GLU A 334 36.26 -0.10 -13.47
N GLU A 335 35.31 0.76 -13.82
CA GLU A 335 34.17 1.08 -12.97
C GLU A 335 33.36 -0.19 -12.68
N PRO A 336 33.00 -0.44 -11.40
CA PRO A 336 32.26 -1.64 -11.05
C PRO A 336 30.93 -1.65 -11.80
N THR A 337 30.57 -2.81 -12.36
CA THR A 337 29.32 -3.04 -13.07
C THR A 337 28.15 -2.46 -12.26
N GLY A 338 27.35 -1.60 -12.92
CA GLY A 338 26.27 -0.87 -12.28
C GLY A 338 25.22 -1.77 -11.63
N ARG A 339 24.46 -1.23 -10.67
CA ARG A 339 23.37 -1.98 -9.98
C ARG A 339 22.33 -2.53 -10.97
N GLU A 340 22.10 -1.83 -12.07
CA GLU A 340 21.07 -2.15 -13.08
C GLU A 340 21.38 -3.43 -13.88
N SER A 341 22.67 -3.78 -14.01
CA SER A 341 23.11 -4.98 -14.71
C SER A 341 22.83 -6.28 -13.95
N TYR A 342 22.56 -6.18 -12.64
CA TYR A 342 22.24 -7.32 -11.77
C TYR A 342 20.73 -7.42 -11.54
N TYR A 343 20.24 -8.63 -11.26
CA TYR A 343 18.87 -8.82 -10.81
C TYR A 343 18.65 -8.14 -9.45
N ASN A 344 17.64 -7.29 -9.37
CA ASN A 344 17.25 -6.56 -8.17
C ASN A 344 15.89 -7.03 -7.65
N GLU A 345 15.44 -6.46 -6.52
CA GLU A 345 14.10 -6.72 -5.97
C GLU A 345 13.00 -6.48 -7.01
N GLU A 346 13.17 -5.47 -7.86
CA GLU A 346 12.21 -5.06 -8.90
C GLU A 346 11.92 -6.14 -9.94
N ASP A 347 12.92 -6.98 -10.21
CA ASP A 347 12.83 -8.00 -11.25
C ASP A 347 12.19 -9.30 -10.74
N LEU A 348 11.94 -9.41 -9.43
CA LEU A 348 11.54 -10.64 -8.74
C LEU A 348 10.06 -10.62 -8.37
N TYR A 349 9.20 -11.05 -9.27
CA TYR A 349 7.76 -11.20 -9.04
C TYR A 349 7.24 -12.58 -9.46
N VAL A 350 6.10 -12.99 -8.90
CA VAL A 350 5.46 -14.27 -9.23
C VAL A 350 5.04 -14.27 -10.70
N GLY A 351 5.52 -15.24 -11.48
CA GLY A 351 5.37 -15.33 -12.94
C GLY A 351 6.58 -14.85 -13.75
N ALA A 352 7.56 -14.17 -13.12
CA ALA A 352 8.78 -13.75 -13.80
C ALA A 352 9.65 -14.94 -14.23
N VAL A 353 10.35 -14.80 -15.36
CA VAL A 353 11.31 -15.79 -15.85
C VAL A 353 12.72 -15.20 -15.78
N LEU A 354 13.54 -15.77 -14.89
CA LEU A 354 14.92 -15.36 -14.63
C LEU A 354 15.87 -16.19 -15.48
N ARG A 355 16.66 -15.52 -16.31
CA ARG A 355 17.70 -16.19 -17.10
C ARG A 355 19.00 -16.24 -16.32
N VAL A 356 19.29 -17.39 -15.71
CA VAL A 356 20.46 -17.61 -14.84
C VAL A 356 21.44 -18.55 -15.54
N PHE A 357 22.56 -18.02 -16.04
CA PHE A 357 23.60 -18.77 -16.76
C PHE A 357 23.06 -19.68 -17.88
N GLY A 358 21.99 -19.25 -18.56
CA GLY A 358 21.35 -19.99 -19.65
C GLY A 358 20.26 -20.97 -19.23
N LYS A 359 19.91 -21.03 -17.94
CA LYS A 359 18.72 -21.71 -17.42
C LYS A 359 17.61 -20.67 -17.19
N ASP A 360 16.44 -20.92 -17.75
CA ASP A 360 15.28 -20.03 -17.62
C ASP A 360 14.44 -20.52 -16.43
N MET A 361 14.61 -19.87 -15.28
CA MET A 361 13.96 -20.21 -14.02
C MET A 361 12.66 -19.42 -13.89
N ARG A 362 11.50 -20.08 -13.84
CA ARG A 362 10.21 -19.42 -13.64
C ARG A 362 9.88 -19.32 -12.15
N ILE A 363 9.61 -18.12 -11.66
CA ILE A 363 9.13 -17.91 -10.29
C ILE A 363 7.64 -18.29 -10.23
N VAL A 364 7.28 -19.26 -9.40
CA VAL A 364 5.91 -19.76 -9.25
C VAL A 364 5.22 -19.29 -7.98
N ASP A 365 5.96 -19.11 -6.90
CA ASP A 365 5.40 -18.71 -5.60
C ASP A 365 6.42 -17.92 -4.79
N ALA A 366 5.94 -17.22 -3.77
CA ALA A 366 6.72 -16.41 -2.85
C ALA A 366 6.31 -16.69 -1.41
N ASP A 367 7.29 -16.73 -0.52
CA ASP A 367 7.08 -16.95 0.92
C ASP A 367 6.20 -15.86 1.56
N PRO A 368 5.44 -16.12 2.64
CA PRO A 368 4.60 -15.12 3.27
C PRO A 368 5.37 -13.86 3.72
N TYR A 369 6.62 -14.01 4.17
CA TYR A 369 7.46 -12.86 4.50
C TYR A 369 7.75 -12.00 3.27
N THR A 370 8.11 -12.62 2.15
CA THR A 370 8.34 -11.95 0.87
C THR A 370 7.11 -11.17 0.43
N ARG A 371 5.92 -11.79 0.48
CA ARG A 371 4.64 -11.12 0.15
C ARG A 371 4.38 -9.89 1.02
N ALA A 372 4.62 -9.99 2.33
CA ALA A 372 4.48 -8.86 3.25
C ALA A 372 5.49 -7.74 2.95
N TYR A 373 6.72 -8.09 2.59
CA TYR A 373 7.76 -7.13 2.22
C TYR A 373 7.38 -6.33 0.96
N TYR A 374 6.93 -6.98 -0.12
CA TYR A 374 6.51 -6.26 -1.33
C TYR A 374 5.32 -5.32 -1.07
N LYS A 375 4.37 -5.76 -0.24
CA LYS A 375 3.25 -4.91 0.18
C LYS A 375 3.70 -3.69 0.98
N MET A 376 4.68 -3.85 1.88
CA MET A 376 5.17 -2.75 2.74
C MET A 376 6.12 -1.79 2.00
N ALA A 377 7.08 -2.32 1.24
CA ALA A 377 8.15 -1.51 0.63
C ALA A 377 7.76 -0.96 -0.76
N TRP A 378 6.96 -1.70 -1.52
CA TRP A 378 6.60 -1.37 -2.91
C TRP A 378 5.12 -1.04 -3.10
N GLY A 379 4.27 -1.33 -2.10
CA GLY A 379 2.83 -1.21 -2.25
C GLY A 379 2.24 -2.21 -3.25
N GLN A 380 2.98 -3.26 -3.62
CA GLN A 380 2.60 -4.23 -4.63
C GLN A 380 2.21 -5.56 -3.99
N GLU A 381 1.05 -6.10 -4.39
CA GLU A 381 0.64 -7.46 -4.02
C GLU A 381 1.13 -8.46 -5.08
N LEU A 382 1.89 -9.46 -4.64
CA LEU A 382 2.36 -10.54 -5.51
C LEU A 382 1.20 -11.47 -5.90
N ALA A 383 1.21 -11.97 -7.14
CA ALA A 383 0.20 -12.86 -7.68
C ALA A 383 0.06 -14.18 -6.87
N GLU A 384 -1.06 -14.87 -7.09
CA GLU A 384 -1.31 -16.20 -6.51
C GLU A 384 -0.30 -17.25 -7.05
N PRO A 385 -0.08 -18.35 -6.32
CA PRO A 385 0.86 -19.40 -6.73
C PRO A 385 0.53 -19.97 -8.13
N LEU A 386 1.51 -19.93 -9.04
CA LEU A 386 1.40 -20.38 -10.43
C LEU A 386 2.10 -21.74 -10.69
N ALA A 387 2.09 -22.63 -9.70
CA ALA A 387 2.79 -23.91 -9.78
C ALA A 387 2.22 -24.84 -10.88
N THR A 388 3.11 -25.49 -11.64
CA THR A 388 2.70 -26.46 -12.66
C THR A 388 2.13 -27.73 -12.02
N VAL A 389 0.83 -27.97 -12.17
CA VAL A 389 0.18 -29.21 -11.70
C VAL A 389 0.42 -30.32 -12.73
N LEU A 390 1.16 -31.35 -12.34
CA LEU A 390 1.31 -32.56 -13.15
C LEU A 390 0.08 -33.46 -12.95
N ALA A 391 -0.66 -33.72 -14.03
CA ALA A 391 -1.78 -34.65 -14.00
C ALA A 391 -1.27 -36.07 -13.70
N LYS A 392 -1.70 -36.64 -12.58
CA LYS A 392 -1.42 -38.04 -12.25
C LYS A 392 -2.27 -38.93 -13.15
N ALA A 393 -1.64 -39.85 -13.88
CA ALA A 393 -2.37 -40.84 -14.67
C ALA A 393 -3.25 -41.70 -13.74
N VAL A 394 -4.56 -41.64 -13.95
CA VAL A 394 -5.52 -42.49 -13.25
C VAL A 394 -5.67 -43.77 -14.05
N PHE A 395 -5.15 -44.87 -13.53
CA PHE A 395 -5.37 -46.19 -14.12
C PHE A 395 -6.75 -46.70 -13.70
N THR A 396 -7.69 -46.74 -14.65
CA THR A 396 -9.01 -47.35 -14.42
C THR A 396 -8.87 -48.86 -14.32
N LYS A 397 -9.45 -49.46 -13.28
CA LYS A 397 -9.53 -50.92 -13.20
C LYS A 397 -10.50 -51.42 -14.26
N PRO A 398 -10.18 -52.50 -15.00
CA PRO A 398 -11.13 -53.11 -15.91
C PRO A 398 -12.32 -53.67 -15.13
N ASP A 399 -13.49 -53.65 -15.75
CA ASP A 399 -14.69 -54.27 -15.18
C ASP A 399 -14.51 -55.79 -15.06
N PRO A 400 -15.12 -56.43 -14.03
CA PRO A 400 -15.05 -57.86 -13.88
C PRO A 400 -15.75 -58.56 -15.07
N PRO A 401 -15.26 -59.75 -15.47
CA PRO A 401 -15.88 -60.51 -16.55
C PRO A 401 -17.31 -60.96 -16.19
N ALA A 402 -18.11 -61.21 -17.21
CA ALA A 402 -19.46 -61.75 -17.03
C ALA A 402 -19.46 -63.10 -16.30
N TYR A 403 -20.51 -63.36 -15.53
CA TYR A 403 -20.67 -64.60 -14.76
C TYR A 403 -20.70 -65.84 -15.66
N ASN A 404 -19.91 -66.85 -15.31
CA ASN A 404 -19.69 -68.05 -16.13
C ASN A 404 -20.76 -69.15 -15.97
N GLY A 405 -21.78 -68.95 -15.13
CA GLY A 405 -22.87 -69.91 -14.91
C GLY A 405 -22.62 -70.96 -13.82
N TYR A 406 -21.40 -71.06 -13.27
CA TYR A 406 -21.06 -72.02 -12.22
C TYR A 406 -21.02 -71.34 -10.85
N GLY A 407 -21.55 -72.03 -9.83
CA GLY A 407 -21.57 -71.54 -8.44
C GLY A 407 -22.71 -70.54 -8.19
N THR A 408 -22.45 -69.56 -7.33
CA THR A 408 -23.32 -68.39 -7.16
C THR A 408 -22.60 -67.16 -7.68
N GLU A 409 -23.33 -66.14 -8.13
CA GLU A 409 -22.72 -64.91 -8.65
C GLU A 409 -21.83 -64.23 -7.61
N GLU A 410 -22.26 -64.23 -6.34
CA GLU A 410 -21.50 -63.68 -5.21
C GLU A 410 -20.18 -64.44 -4.98
N ASP A 411 -20.21 -65.77 -5.06
CA ASP A 411 -19.05 -66.64 -4.86
C ASP A 411 -18.06 -66.58 -6.03
N SER A 412 -18.57 -66.62 -7.27
CA SER A 412 -17.76 -66.54 -8.48
C SER A 412 -17.11 -65.17 -8.66
N LEU A 413 -17.76 -64.09 -8.23
CA LEU A 413 -17.14 -62.76 -8.19
C LEU A 413 -15.94 -62.70 -7.24
N GLY A 414 -15.94 -63.51 -6.17
CA GLY A 414 -14.81 -63.65 -5.24
C GLY A 414 -13.52 -64.10 -5.95
N SER A 415 -13.64 -64.92 -6.99
CA SER A 415 -12.52 -65.38 -7.82
C SER A 415 -11.94 -64.26 -8.69
N CYS A 416 -12.75 -63.29 -9.12
CA CYS A 416 -12.29 -62.11 -9.85
C CYS A 416 -11.62 -61.08 -8.93
N ASN A 417 -12.07 -61.00 -7.67
CA ASN A 417 -11.59 -60.01 -6.71
C ASN A 417 -10.28 -60.40 -6.02
N SER A 418 -10.00 -61.70 -5.88
CA SER A 418 -8.85 -62.19 -5.12
C SER A 418 -8.31 -63.51 -5.67
N LEU A 419 -6.98 -63.66 -5.65
CA LEU A 419 -6.31 -64.90 -6.09
C LEU A 419 -6.73 -66.12 -5.26
N CYS A 420 -6.85 -65.95 -3.95
CA CYS A 420 -7.39 -66.95 -3.04
C CYS A 420 -8.82 -66.56 -2.69
N PRO A 421 -9.84 -67.14 -3.34
CA PRO A 421 -11.23 -66.74 -3.14
C PRO A 421 -11.62 -66.94 -1.68
N LYS A 422 -12.21 -65.91 -1.10
CA LYS A 422 -12.76 -65.94 0.25
C LYS A 422 -14.26 -66.22 0.16
N PRO A 423 -14.81 -67.04 1.07
CA PRO A 423 -16.24 -67.30 1.08
C PRO A 423 -17.00 -65.97 1.24
N PRO A 424 -18.10 -65.77 0.49
CA PRO A 424 -18.89 -64.55 0.57
C PRO A 424 -19.40 -64.37 2.00
N ARG A 425 -19.27 -63.14 2.52
CA ARG A 425 -19.70 -62.81 3.88
C ARG A 425 -21.21 -62.62 3.87
N LYS A 426 -21.91 -63.34 4.74
CA LYS A 426 -23.35 -63.16 4.97
C LYS A 426 -23.59 -61.94 5.86
N ASP A 427 -24.72 -61.28 5.67
CA ASP A 427 -25.14 -60.13 6.47
C ASP A 427 -25.65 -60.57 7.85
N PHE A 428 -24.72 -60.86 8.77
CA PHE A 428 -25.03 -61.30 10.14
C PHE A 428 -25.95 -60.34 10.90
N LYS A 429 -25.84 -59.03 10.63
CA LYS A 429 -26.72 -58.02 11.25
C LYS A 429 -28.18 -58.25 10.86
N LYS A 430 -28.44 -58.46 9.56
CA LYS A 430 -29.77 -58.75 9.03
C LYS A 430 -30.29 -60.09 9.54
N MET A 431 -29.42 -61.10 9.61
CA MET A 431 -29.78 -62.41 10.16
C MET A 431 -30.20 -62.35 11.63
N ALA A 432 -29.53 -61.53 12.45
CA ALA A 432 -29.84 -61.40 13.87
C ALA A 432 -31.09 -60.54 14.12
N GLU A 433 -31.25 -59.44 13.37
CA GLU A 433 -32.35 -58.49 13.52
C GLU A 433 -33.69 -59.12 13.12
N PHE A 434 -33.72 -59.86 12.01
CA PHE A 434 -34.94 -60.44 11.46
C PHE A 434 -35.08 -61.94 11.77
N ASP A 435 -34.35 -62.47 12.77
CA ASP A 435 -34.43 -63.89 13.12
C ASP A 435 -35.88 -64.28 13.45
N ARG A 436 -36.34 -65.39 12.85
CA ARG A 436 -37.72 -65.90 12.93
C ARG A 436 -38.82 -64.97 12.37
N MET A 437 -38.48 -63.83 11.80
CA MET A 437 -39.44 -62.96 11.12
C MET A 437 -39.65 -63.45 9.68
N LEU A 438 -40.89 -63.85 9.37
CA LEU A 438 -41.30 -64.30 8.05
C LEU A 438 -42.60 -63.61 7.64
N LEU A 439 -42.74 -63.35 6.35
CA LEU A 439 -43.91 -62.69 5.79
C LEU A 439 -44.67 -63.68 4.92
N ARG A 440 -45.97 -63.81 5.16
CA ARG A 440 -46.83 -64.80 4.49
C ARG A 440 -47.85 -64.08 3.63
N PHE A 441 -47.94 -64.52 2.38
CA PHE A 441 -48.85 -64.01 1.38
C PHE A 441 -49.68 -65.16 0.81
N SER A 442 -50.98 -64.96 0.70
CA SER A 442 -51.86 -65.86 -0.04
C SER A 442 -51.86 -65.50 -1.52
N ALA A 443 -51.77 -66.50 -2.38
CA ALA A 443 -51.78 -66.32 -3.82
C ALA A 443 -52.56 -67.41 -4.55
N LYS A 444 -52.91 -67.12 -5.80
CA LYS A 444 -53.44 -68.10 -6.77
C LYS A 444 -52.50 -68.18 -7.96
N MET A 445 -52.44 -69.34 -8.60
CA MET A 445 -51.68 -69.50 -9.84
C MET A 445 -52.49 -68.97 -11.02
N ILE A 446 -51.87 -68.15 -11.86
CA ILE A 446 -52.42 -67.70 -13.13
C ILE A 446 -52.07 -68.77 -14.17
N SER A 447 -53.07 -69.54 -14.60
CA SER A 447 -52.91 -70.62 -15.58
C SER A 447 -54.11 -70.69 -16.51
N SER A 448 -53.97 -71.26 -17.70
CA SER A 448 -55.09 -71.51 -18.62
C SER A 448 -56.00 -72.66 -18.16
N ARG A 449 -55.51 -73.55 -17.28
CA ARG A 449 -56.25 -74.69 -16.75
C ARG A 449 -57.08 -74.28 -15.54
N LYS A 450 -58.40 -74.52 -15.59
CA LYS A 450 -59.33 -74.17 -14.50
C LYS A 450 -58.97 -74.82 -13.16
N GLU A 451 -58.50 -76.07 -13.17
CA GLU A 451 -58.04 -76.79 -11.98
C GLU A 451 -56.87 -76.06 -11.28
N GLN A 452 -55.95 -75.48 -12.05
CA GLN A 452 -54.79 -74.76 -11.52
C GLN A 452 -55.17 -73.39 -10.93
N GLN A 453 -56.15 -72.70 -11.54
CA GLN A 453 -56.64 -71.40 -11.07
C GLN A 453 -57.36 -71.49 -9.71
N GLN A 454 -57.95 -72.64 -9.40
CA GLN A 454 -58.65 -72.88 -8.14
C GLN A 454 -57.69 -73.15 -6.97
N ARG A 455 -56.45 -73.57 -7.25
CA ARG A 455 -55.43 -73.83 -6.23
C ARG A 455 -55.05 -72.53 -5.51
N ARG A 456 -54.81 -72.65 -4.20
CA ARG A 456 -54.37 -71.56 -3.34
C ARG A 456 -52.98 -71.91 -2.81
N PHE A 457 -52.11 -70.92 -2.78
CA PHE A 457 -50.72 -71.07 -2.36
C PHE A 457 -50.42 -70.05 -1.26
N ILE A 458 -49.51 -70.42 -0.38
CA ILE A 458 -48.94 -69.55 0.63
C ILE A 458 -47.49 -69.30 0.24
N LEU A 459 -47.17 -68.08 -0.18
CA LEU A 459 -45.80 -67.64 -0.35
C LEU A 459 -45.26 -67.15 0.99
N THR A 460 -44.12 -67.68 1.39
CA THR A 460 -43.42 -67.24 2.59
C THR A 460 -42.11 -66.58 2.17
N PHE A 461 -41.95 -65.30 2.51
CA PHE A 461 -40.71 -64.54 2.35
C PHE A 461 -39.97 -64.50 3.68
N PHE A 462 -38.72 -64.98 3.71
CA PHE A 462 -37.89 -65.01 4.90
C PHE A 462 -37.01 -63.75 4.92
N LEU A 463 -37.22 -62.88 5.91
CA LEU A 463 -36.48 -61.62 6.04
C LEU A 463 -35.00 -61.81 6.43
N THR A 464 -34.64 -62.99 6.95
CA THR A 464 -33.27 -63.30 7.37
C THR A 464 -32.27 -63.42 6.22
N ASP A 465 -32.69 -63.96 5.07
CA ASP A 465 -31.82 -64.29 3.94
C ASP A 465 -32.39 -63.96 2.55
N ASP A 466 -33.54 -63.27 2.52
CA ASP A 466 -34.33 -62.91 1.33
C ASP A 466 -34.69 -64.13 0.47
N THR A 467 -34.95 -65.26 1.12
CA THR A 467 -35.41 -66.47 0.44
C THR A 467 -36.93 -66.56 0.40
N VAL A 468 -37.43 -67.28 -0.59
CA VAL A 468 -38.87 -67.48 -0.81
C VAL A 468 -39.16 -68.97 -0.78
N SER A 469 -40.28 -69.37 -0.19
CA SER A 469 -40.85 -70.70 -0.35
C SER A 469 -42.33 -70.61 -0.70
N ILE A 470 -42.85 -71.62 -1.40
CA ILE A 470 -44.27 -71.69 -1.77
C ILE A 470 -44.82 -73.01 -1.24
N TYR A 471 -45.86 -72.91 -0.41
CA TYR A 471 -46.54 -74.05 0.18
C TYR A 471 -48.00 -74.09 -0.24
N GLU A 472 -48.48 -75.27 -0.60
CA GLU A 472 -49.87 -75.52 -0.93
C GLU A 472 -50.58 -76.20 0.25
N PRO A 473 -51.56 -75.53 0.89
CA PRO A 473 -52.34 -76.10 1.98
C PRO A 473 -53.25 -77.23 1.48
N GLU A 474 -53.60 -78.15 2.39
CA GLU A 474 -54.50 -79.25 2.09
C GLU A 474 -55.92 -78.76 1.83
N GLN A 475 -56.51 -79.22 0.72
CA GLN A 475 -57.92 -79.00 0.40
C GLN A 475 -58.62 -80.35 0.23
N ARG A 476 -59.59 -80.62 1.10
CA ARG A 476 -60.38 -81.86 1.03
C ARG A 476 -61.08 -81.97 -0.33
N ASN A 477 -61.06 -83.16 -0.91
CA ASN A 477 -61.68 -83.51 -2.19
C ASN A 477 -61.10 -82.78 -3.42
N SER A 478 -59.87 -82.23 -3.35
CA SER A 478 -59.22 -81.57 -4.50
C SER A 478 -58.61 -82.53 -5.53
N GLY A 479 -58.25 -83.75 -5.12
CA GLY A 479 -57.54 -84.72 -5.95
C GLY A 479 -56.07 -84.36 -6.24
N VAL A 480 -55.54 -83.30 -5.64
CA VAL A 480 -54.16 -82.82 -5.82
C VAL A 480 -53.35 -83.10 -4.56
N VAL A 481 -52.15 -83.64 -4.72
CA VAL A 481 -51.20 -83.87 -3.61
C VAL A 481 -50.76 -82.50 -3.07
N ASN A 482 -51.04 -82.27 -1.80
CA ASN A 482 -50.66 -81.07 -1.06
C ASN A 482 -49.18 -81.10 -0.67
N GLY A 483 -48.61 -79.95 -0.31
CA GLY A 483 -47.24 -79.87 0.20
C GLY A 483 -46.44 -78.68 -0.30
N LYS A 484 -45.11 -78.80 -0.24
CA LYS A 484 -44.19 -77.75 -0.70
C LYS A 484 -44.20 -77.71 -2.23
N PHE A 485 -44.70 -76.62 -2.80
CA PHE A 485 -44.70 -76.39 -4.24
C PHE A 485 -43.35 -75.86 -4.73
N LEU A 486 -42.73 -74.98 -3.94
CA LEU A 486 -41.39 -74.44 -4.19
C LEU A 486 -40.61 -74.49 -2.87
N GLU A 487 -39.45 -75.17 -2.89
CA GLU A 487 -38.57 -75.22 -1.74
C GLU A 487 -38.02 -73.82 -1.37
N ARG A 488 -37.56 -73.64 -0.14
CA ARG A 488 -36.96 -72.39 0.29
C ARG A 488 -35.66 -72.14 -0.49
N GLY A 489 -35.60 -71.06 -1.24
CA GLY A 489 -34.41 -70.71 -2.01
C GLY A 489 -34.39 -69.23 -2.42
N ARG A 490 -33.25 -68.80 -2.98
CA ARG A 490 -33.13 -67.49 -3.62
C ARG A 490 -33.50 -67.62 -5.09
N TYR A 491 -34.59 -66.98 -5.48
CA TYR A 491 -35.10 -67.03 -6.85
C TYR A 491 -34.84 -65.70 -7.57
N LYS A 492 -34.63 -65.78 -8.89
CA LYS A 492 -34.40 -64.61 -9.76
C LYS A 492 -35.67 -64.24 -10.51
N ARG A 493 -35.81 -62.96 -10.78
CA ARG A 493 -36.75 -62.39 -11.74
C ARG A 493 -36.31 -62.72 -13.17
N LEU A 494 -37.19 -62.42 -14.12
CA LEU A 494 -36.90 -62.55 -15.56
C LEU A 494 -35.70 -61.68 -15.98
N ASP A 495 -35.47 -60.55 -15.31
CA ASP A 495 -34.36 -59.62 -15.57
C ASP A 495 -33.01 -60.07 -14.97
N GLY A 496 -32.96 -61.20 -14.30
CA GLY A 496 -31.75 -61.74 -13.65
C GLY A 496 -31.49 -61.25 -12.23
N ALA A 497 -32.18 -60.21 -11.77
CA ALA A 497 -32.11 -59.73 -10.37
C ALA A 497 -32.88 -60.64 -9.41
N HIS A 498 -32.43 -60.76 -8.16
CA HIS A 498 -33.15 -61.49 -7.12
C HIS A 498 -34.46 -60.78 -6.71
N TYR A 499 -35.45 -61.56 -6.26
CA TYR A 499 -36.67 -61.03 -5.67
C TYR A 499 -36.36 -60.32 -4.35
N ALA A 500 -36.83 -59.08 -4.22
CA ALA A 500 -36.76 -58.31 -2.99
C ALA A 500 -38.15 -58.22 -2.35
N LEU A 501 -38.21 -57.80 -1.08
CA LEU A 501 -39.48 -57.61 -0.37
C LEU A 501 -40.43 -56.66 -1.12
N ALA A 502 -39.89 -55.63 -1.78
CA ALA A 502 -40.66 -54.66 -2.55
C ALA A 502 -41.46 -55.28 -3.72
N ASP A 503 -41.07 -56.48 -4.18
CA ASP A 503 -41.75 -57.16 -5.28
C ASP A 503 -43.02 -57.91 -4.82
N PHE A 504 -43.22 -58.07 -3.50
CA PHE A 504 -44.37 -58.78 -2.92
C PHE A 504 -45.46 -57.80 -2.49
N VAL A 505 -46.26 -57.36 -3.46
CA VAL A 505 -47.39 -56.43 -3.25
C VAL A 505 -48.73 -57.16 -3.46
N VAL A 506 -49.74 -56.83 -2.65
CA VAL A 506 -51.10 -57.37 -2.83
C VAL A 506 -51.68 -56.90 -4.16
N GLY A 507 -52.19 -57.83 -4.97
CA GLY A 507 -52.60 -57.62 -6.36
C GLY A 507 -51.45 -57.69 -7.38
N GLY A 508 -50.20 -57.83 -6.91
CA GLY A 508 -49.02 -57.99 -7.77
C GLY A 508 -48.86 -59.39 -8.32
N GLU A 509 -48.15 -59.49 -9.44
CA GLU A 509 -47.80 -60.76 -10.10
C GLU A 509 -46.33 -61.11 -9.85
N VAL A 510 -46.07 -62.35 -9.42
CA VAL A 510 -44.72 -62.90 -9.23
C VAL A 510 -44.52 -64.17 -10.04
N VAL A 511 -43.35 -64.32 -10.67
CA VAL A 511 -43.05 -65.42 -11.60
C VAL A 511 -41.92 -66.29 -11.06
N PHE A 512 -42.22 -67.55 -10.77
CA PHE A 512 -41.24 -68.54 -10.30
C PHE A 512 -41.20 -69.74 -11.23
N SER A 513 -40.04 -70.09 -11.77
CA SER A 513 -39.84 -71.28 -12.62
C SER A 513 -40.88 -71.42 -13.75
N SER A 514 -41.21 -70.30 -14.41
CA SER A 514 -42.26 -70.18 -15.45
C SER A 514 -43.71 -70.28 -14.99
N HIS A 515 -43.98 -70.43 -13.69
CA HIS A 515 -45.32 -70.31 -13.10
C HIS A 515 -45.57 -68.88 -12.62
N ARG A 516 -46.75 -68.35 -12.94
CA ARG A 516 -47.18 -67.01 -12.53
C ARG A 516 -48.15 -67.11 -11.37
N PHE A 517 -47.95 -66.30 -10.34
CA PHE A 517 -48.81 -66.22 -9.18
C PHE A 517 -49.29 -64.79 -8.97
N GLU A 518 -50.58 -64.64 -8.71
CA GLU A 518 -51.20 -63.38 -8.32
C GLU A 518 -51.37 -63.39 -6.79
N ILE A 519 -50.77 -62.41 -6.12
CA ILE A 519 -50.87 -62.25 -4.67
C ILE A 519 -52.25 -61.68 -4.35
N ILE A 520 -53.07 -62.44 -3.62
CA ILE A 520 -54.46 -62.07 -3.32
C ILE A 520 -54.55 -61.27 -2.04
N ASP A 521 -53.86 -61.73 -0.99
CA ASP A 521 -53.93 -61.12 0.34
C ASP A 521 -52.67 -61.46 1.15
N ALA A 522 -52.39 -60.70 2.20
CA ALA A 522 -51.27 -60.90 3.12
C ALA A 522 -51.76 -61.28 4.53
N ASP A 523 -50.95 -62.02 5.28
CA ASP A 523 -51.20 -62.36 6.69
C ASP A 523 -51.27 -61.09 7.55
N GLU A 524 -52.00 -61.12 8.67
CA GLU A 524 -52.17 -59.94 9.54
C GLU A 524 -50.84 -59.42 10.08
N TYR A 525 -49.93 -60.33 10.43
CA TYR A 525 -48.56 -59.99 10.82
C TYR A 525 -47.83 -59.24 9.70
N THR A 526 -47.94 -59.74 8.46
CA THR A 526 -47.32 -59.13 7.28
C THR A 526 -47.91 -57.76 6.98
N LYS A 527 -49.22 -57.58 7.10
CA LYS A 527 -49.87 -56.27 6.97
C LYS A 527 -49.38 -55.27 8.01
N LYS A 528 -49.22 -55.68 9.27
CA LYS A 528 -48.68 -54.83 10.34
C LYS A 528 -47.22 -54.46 10.08
N PHE A 529 -46.41 -55.44 9.67
CA PHE A 529 -44.99 -55.22 9.37
C PHE A 529 -44.75 -54.34 8.14
N LEU A 530 -45.61 -54.41 7.11
CA LEU A 530 -45.51 -53.53 5.94
C LEU A 530 -46.08 -52.13 6.19
N ALA A 531 -46.92 -51.96 7.23
CA ALA A 531 -47.51 -50.68 7.61
C ALA A 531 -46.66 -49.91 8.64
N SER A 532 -45.81 -50.61 9.40
CA SER A 532 -44.78 -50.04 10.28
C SER A 532 -43.57 -49.59 9.49
#